data_AF-A0A3S5J097-F1
#
_entry.id   AF-A0A3S5J097-F1
#
_cell.length_a   1.000
_cell.length_b   1.000
_cell.length_c   1.000
_cell.angle_alpha   90.00
_cell.angle_beta   90.00
_cell.angle_gamma   90.00
#
_symmetry.space_group_name_H-M   'P 1'
#
loop_
_entity.id
_entity.type
_entity.pdbx_description
1 polymer ?
#
loop_
_entity_poly.entity_id
_entity_poly.type
_entity_poly.pdbx_seq_one_letter_code
_entity_poly.pdbx_strand_id
1 'polypeptide(L)'
;MSKIYKKMGPHDVGGENSIPIDLNDPEMTHWEKYANALRIVVSSKRIITLDELRYHTEKLGDAYFEIGYFERNCLSLHNICLNKNIYDQELFNEVKLKKVAEFDVPKIDLPDPKKIEHLHDGVPHSHEQSDFQEDETGEGPPDYYFDTLAIAEIMISKGLITKEDIAQKIDQFDNVFPNRGKTVVARAWSDQNFRKYLIEDAKSAISDIGIKLETFADVICMPQSPQTHHIVVCTLCSCYPRTLLGMPPSWYKSRSYRSRVVHEPRKVLAEFGTIVPKNKEIKVHDSNADMRYLILPPRPSNTDGWNEDQLSKIVERDYLVGVRLPD
;
A
#
# COMPACT_ATOMS: atom_id res chain seq x y z
N MET A 1 -13.16 34.67 14.87
CA MET A 1 -13.54 34.49 13.45
C MET A 1 -13.29 33.04 13.08
N SER A 2 -14.34 32.23 12.90
CA SER A 2 -14.19 30.90 12.33
C SER A 2 -13.68 31.08 10.91
N LYS A 3 -12.42 30.72 10.67
CA LYS A 3 -11.93 30.59 9.28
C LYS A 3 -12.70 29.44 8.68
N ILE A 4 -13.71 29.75 7.87
CA ILE A 4 -14.36 28.77 7.00
C ILE A 4 -13.32 28.44 5.92
N TYR A 5 -12.49 27.43 6.19
CA TYR A 5 -11.64 26.85 5.16
C TYR A 5 -12.59 26.23 4.12
N LYS A 6 -12.46 26.65 2.85
CA LYS A 6 -13.19 25.98 1.77
C LYS A 6 -12.75 24.52 1.77
N LYS A 7 -13.71 23.58 1.84
CA LYS A 7 -13.46 22.14 1.66
C LYS A 7 -12.61 21.98 0.40
N MET A 8 -11.41 21.44 0.54
CA MET A 8 -10.56 21.19 -0.62
C MET A 8 -11.07 19.92 -1.31
N GLY A 9 -10.99 19.90 -2.64
CA GLY A 9 -11.47 18.76 -3.41
C GLY A 9 -10.52 17.55 -3.29
N PRO A 10 -10.81 16.45 -3.98
CA PRO A 10 -9.93 15.27 -4.00
C PRO A 10 -8.48 15.54 -4.42
N HIS A 11 -8.23 16.67 -5.09
CA HIS A 11 -6.95 17.06 -5.65
C HIS A 11 -5.90 17.42 -4.60
N ASP A 12 -6.30 17.90 -3.41
CA ASP A 12 -5.40 18.18 -2.29
C ASP A 12 -6.23 18.24 -1.00
N VAL A 13 -5.87 17.47 0.00
CA VAL A 13 -6.56 17.44 1.30
C VAL A 13 -5.73 18.08 2.42
N GLY A 14 -4.57 18.64 2.10
CA GLY A 14 -3.63 19.19 3.06
C GLY A 14 -4.23 20.34 3.87
N GLY A 15 -4.10 20.28 5.19
CA GLY A 15 -4.57 21.35 6.09
C GLY A 15 -6.03 21.20 6.55
N GLU A 16 -6.74 20.17 6.10
CA GLU A 16 -8.11 19.90 6.57
C GLU A 16 -8.13 19.27 7.96
N ASN A 17 -9.15 19.60 8.76
CA ASN A 17 -9.43 18.86 9.99
C ASN A 17 -9.94 17.46 9.63
N SER A 18 -9.53 16.45 10.38
CA SER A 18 -10.00 15.07 10.22
C SER A 18 -10.06 14.35 11.56
N ILE A 19 -10.69 13.17 11.57
CA ILE A 19 -10.72 12.23 12.70
C ILE A 19 -9.31 11.74 13.09
N PRO A 20 -9.16 11.14 14.29
CA PRO A 20 -7.93 10.42 14.68
C PRO A 20 -7.49 9.40 13.63
N ILE A 21 -6.20 9.15 13.55
CA ILE A 21 -5.65 8.18 12.61
C ILE A 21 -5.94 6.77 13.13
N ASP A 22 -6.58 5.95 12.30
CA ASP A 22 -6.66 4.52 12.57
C ASP A 22 -5.27 3.91 12.31
N LEU A 23 -4.67 3.39 13.37
CA LEU A 23 -3.34 2.78 13.35
C LEU A 23 -3.39 1.28 13.06
N ASN A 24 -4.59 0.69 12.99
CA ASN A 24 -4.73 -0.68 12.55
C ASN A 24 -4.32 -0.77 11.08
N ASP A 25 -3.23 -1.47 10.81
CA ASP A 25 -2.72 -1.69 9.46
C ASP A 25 -2.84 -3.16 9.08
N PRO A 26 -4.05 -3.63 8.74
CA PRO A 26 -4.22 -5.01 8.31
C PRO A 26 -3.43 -5.25 7.02
N GLU A 27 -2.91 -6.46 6.89
CA GLU A 27 -2.34 -6.90 5.62
C GLU A 27 -3.40 -6.82 4.53
N MET A 28 -2.95 -6.55 3.30
CA MET A 28 -3.88 -6.52 2.17
C MET A 28 -4.52 -7.90 1.99
N THR A 29 -5.82 -7.90 1.79
CA THR A 29 -6.55 -9.10 1.39
C THR A 29 -6.06 -9.61 0.04
N HIS A 30 -6.39 -10.86 -0.29
CA HIS A 30 -6.11 -11.42 -1.61
C HIS A 30 -6.68 -10.54 -2.74
N TRP A 31 -7.90 -10.04 -2.58
CA TRP A 31 -8.60 -9.21 -3.56
C TRP A 31 -7.86 -7.88 -3.82
N GLU A 32 -7.37 -7.25 -2.75
CA GLU A 32 -6.63 -5.99 -2.80
C GLU A 32 -5.25 -6.15 -3.43
N LYS A 33 -4.56 -7.26 -3.13
CA LYS A 33 -3.28 -7.63 -3.76
C LYS A 33 -3.44 -7.73 -5.28
N TYR A 34 -4.46 -8.44 -5.73
CA TYR A 34 -4.74 -8.62 -7.15
C TYR A 34 -5.08 -7.30 -7.85
N ALA A 35 -5.98 -6.49 -7.27
CA ALA A 35 -6.36 -5.18 -7.84
C ALA A 35 -5.16 -4.22 -7.94
N ASN A 36 -4.31 -4.20 -6.92
CA ASN A 36 -3.09 -3.40 -6.94
C ASN A 36 -2.09 -3.89 -8.00
N ALA A 37 -1.88 -5.20 -8.08
CA ALA A 37 -0.98 -5.80 -9.05
C ALA A 37 -1.42 -5.49 -10.48
N LEU A 38 -2.70 -5.70 -10.81
CA LEU A 38 -3.26 -5.35 -12.11
C LEU A 38 -2.98 -3.90 -12.48
N ARG A 39 -3.32 -2.96 -11.59
CA ARG A 39 -3.12 -1.52 -11.82
C ARG A 39 -1.65 -1.17 -12.09
N ILE A 40 -0.72 -1.83 -11.41
CA ILE A 40 0.72 -1.57 -11.59
C ILE A 40 1.23 -2.19 -12.89
N VAL A 41 0.81 -3.41 -13.22
CA VAL A 41 1.20 -4.08 -14.47
C VAL A 41 0.79 -3.24 -15.67
N VAL A 42 -0.47 -2.79 -15.73
CA VAL A 42 -0.97 -2.00 -16.85
C VAL A 42 -0.28 -0.64 -16.98
N SER A 43 0.11 -0.05 -15.85
CA SER A 43 0.91 1.18 -15.84
C SER A 43 2.34 0.93 -16.32
N SER A 44 2.98 -0.17 -15.88
CA SER A 44 4.36 -0.51 -16.28
C SER A 44 4.49 -0.83 -17.76
N LYS A 45 3.45 -1.42 -18.37
CA LYS A 45 3.38 -1.66 -19.81
C LYS A 45 2.91 -0.44 -20.61
N ARG A 46 2.73 0.71 -19.95
CA ARG A 46 2.29 1.99 -20.54
C ARG A 46 0.95 1.91 -21.27
N ILE A 47 0.08 0.98 -20.85
CA ILE A 47 -1.31 0.90 -21.34
C ILE A 47 -2.09 2.12 -20.81
N ILE A 48 -1.80 2.49 -19.56
CA ILE A 48 -2.31 3.69 -18.90
C ILE A 48 -1.17 4.48 -18.25
N THR A 49 -1.43 5.73 -17.89
CA THR A 49 -0.53 6.56 -17.07
C THR A 49 -1.10 6.82 -15.67
N LEU A 50 -0.23 7.23 -14.74
CA LEU A 50 -0.64 7.67 -13.42
C LEU A 50 -1.51 8.94 -13.47
N ASP A 51 -1.24 9.83 -14.44
CA ASP A 51 -2.02 11.05 -14.64
C ASP A 51 -3.45 10.74 -15.07
N GLU A 52 -3.63 9.74 -15.94
CA GLU A 52 -4.96 9.26 -16.33
C GLU A 52 -5.73 8.71 -15.13
N LEU A 53 -5.06 7.90 -14.29
CA LEU A 53 -5.67 7.38 -13.05
C LEU A 53 -6.07 8.52 -12.12
N ARG A 54 -5.19 9.50 -11.93
CA ARG A 54 -5.47 10.66 -11.09
C ARG A 54 -6.66 11.47 -11.63
N TYR A 55 -6.64 11.79 -12.92
CA TYR A 55 -7.70 12.56 -13.58
C TYR A 55 -9.08 11.92 -13.41
N HIS A 56 -9.17 10.62 -13.66
CA HIS A 56 -10.42 9.87 -13.52
C HIS A 56 -10.86 9.72 -12.07
N THR A 57 -9.92 9.57 -11.13
CA THR A 57 -10.21 9.51 -9.70
C THR A 57 -10.71 10.85 -9.16
N GLU A 58 -10.10 11.97 -9.55
CA GLU A 58 -10.52 13.32 -9.12
C GLU A 58 -11.90 13.71 -9.67
N LYS A 59 -12.24 13.22 -10.87
CA LYS A 59 -13.57 13.41 -11.48
C LYS A 59 -14.73 12.76 -10.73
N LEU A 60 -14.46 11.88 -9.77
CA LEU A 60 -15.48 11.29 -8.92
C LEU A 60 -16.15 12.32 -7.99
N GLY A 61 -15.54 13.49 -7.79
CA GLY A 61 -16.10 14.54 -6.94
C GLY A 61 -16.26 14.07 -5.49
N ASP A 62 -17.43 14.29 -4.89
CA ASP A 62 -17.69 13.90 -3.50
C ASP A 62 -17.69 12.38 -3.28
N ALA A 63 -18.06 11.58 -4.29
CA ALA A 63 -18.01 10.12 -4.22
C ALA A 63 -16.59 9.60 -3.92
N TYR A 64 -15.54 10.36 -4.27
CA TYR A 64 -14.17 10.02 -3.89
C TYR A 64 -14.00 9.72 -2.41
N PHE A 65 -14.78 10.36 -1.53
CA PHE A 65 -14.67 10.19 -0.08
C PHE A 65 -15.53 9.05 0.48
N GLU A 66 -16.41 8.47 -0.34
CA GLU A 66 -17.37 7.44 0.06
C GLU A 66 -16.89 6.03 -0.26
N ILE A 67 -15.97 5.88 -1.21
CA ILE A 67 -15.47 4.58 -1.68
C ILE A 67 -14.02 4.29 -1.30
N GLY A 68 -13.71 3.01 -1.21
CA GLY A 68 -12.41 2.49 -0.78
C GLY A 68 -11.26 2.88 -1.70
N TYR A 69 -10.02 2.71 -1.23
CA TYR A 69 -8.84 2.98 -2.06
C TYR A 69 -8.78 2.07 -3.30
N PHE A 70 -8.95 0.76 -3.14
CA PHE A 70 -8.81 -0.19 -4.25
C PHE A 70 -9.97 -0.09 -5.24
N GLU A 71 -11.20 0.04 -4.72
CA GLU A 71 -12.40 0.33 -5.50
C GLU A 71 -12.25 1.59 -6.36
N ARG A 72 -11.80 2.72 -5.79
CA ARG A 72 -11.52 3.95 -6.56
C ARG A 72 -10.55 3.72 -7.71
N ASN A 73 -9.46 3.02 -7.45
CA ASN A 73 -8.46 2.72 -8.49
C ASN A 73 -9.04 1.80 -9.57
N CYS A 74 -9.87 0.82 -9.20
CA CYS A 74 -10.55 -0.07 -10.14
C CYS A 74 -11.53 0.69 -11.04
N LEU A 75 -12.40 1.52 -10.46
CA LEU A 75 -13.34 2.38 -11.19
C LEU A 75 -12.62 3.34 -12.12
N SER A 76 -11.53 3.96 -11.64
CA SER A 76 -10.70 4.82 -12.47
C SER A 76 -10.07 4.06 -13.64
N LEU A 77 -9.55 2.85 -13.41
CA LEU A 77 -8.99 2.00 -14.45
C LEU A 77 -10.04 1.63 -15.49
N HIS A 78 -11.24 1.24 -15.05
CA HIS A 78 -12.36 0.91 -15.92
C HIS A 78 -12.71 2.09 -16.84
N ASN A 79 -12.87 3.29 -16.28
CA ASN A 79 -13.18 4.50 -17.04
C ASN A 79 -12.10 4.85 -18.08
N ILE A 80 -10.81 4.64 -17.76
CA ILE A 80 -9.71 4.84 -18.72
C ILE A 80 -9.84 3.85 -19.89
N CYS A 81 -10.13 2.59 -19.59
CA CYS A 81 -10.26 1.55 -20.62
C CYS A 81 -11.40 1.83 -21.59
N LEU A 82 -12.55 2.28 -21.08
CA LEU A 82 -13.68 2.72 -21.90
C LEU A 82 -13.30 3.94 -22.76
N ASN A 83 -12.71 4.97 -22.16
CA ASN A 83 -12.30 6.17 -22.88
C ASN A 83 -11.26 5.90 -23.98
N LYS A 84 -10.38 4.93 -23.76
CA LYS A 84 -9.37 4.48 -24.74
C LYS A 84 -9.91 3.46 -25.74
N ASN A 85 -11.18 3.05 -25.63
CA ASN A 85 -11.79 1.99 -26.43
C ASN A 85 -10.99 0.68 -26.37
N ILE A 86 -10.38 0.35 -25.21
CA ILE A 86 -9.75 -0.96 -24.99
C ILE A 86 -10.83 -2.04 -25.05
N TYR A 87 -11.99 -1.74 -24.48
CA TYR A 87 -13.23 -2.50 -24.57
C TYR A 87 -14.43 -1.54 -24.46
N ASP A 88 -15.62 -2.03 -24.78
CA ASP A 88 -16.89 -1.34 -24.55
C ASP A 88 -17.60 -1.86 -23.29
N GLN A 89 -18.67 -1.17 -22.90
CA GLN A 89 -19.45 -1.50 -21.70
C GLN A 89 -20.13 -2.87 -21.82
N GLU A 90 -20.52 -3.27 -23.02
CA GLU A 90 -21.24 -4.53 -23.27
C GLU A 90 -20.33 -5.72 -22.99
N LEU A 91 -19.12 -5.73 -23.59
CA LEU A 91 -18.11 -6.74 -23.35
C LEU A 91 -17.69 -6.77 -21.88
N PHE A 92 -17.51 -5.61 -21.24
CA PHE A 92 -17.17 -5.55 -19.82
C PHE A 92 -18.25 -6.21 -18.95
N ASN A 93 -19.52 -5.89 -19.17
CA ASN A 93 -20.63 -6.46 -18.41
C ASN A 93 -20.73 -7.98 -18.65
N GLU A 94 -20.58 -8.45 -19.88
CA GLU A 94 -20.58 -9.87 -20.21
C GLU A 94 -19.49 -10.63 -19.44
N VAL A 95 -18.25 -10.12 -19.48
CA VAL A 95 -17.13 -10.76 -18.79
C VAL A 95 -17.29 -10.67 -17.27
N LYS A 96 -17.74 -9.53 -16.73
CA LYS A 96 -18.02 -9.40 -15.29
C LYS A 96 -19.06 -10.42 -14.83
N LEU A 97 -20.16 -10.58 -15.56
CA LEU A 97 -21.19 -11.57 -15.22
C LEU A 97 -20.63 -13.00 -15.19
N LYS A 98 -19.77 -13.35 -16.15
CA LYS A 98 -19.06 -14.64 -16.13
C LYS A 98 -18.18 -14.79 -14.88
N LYS A 99 -17.46 -13.74 -14.50
CA LYS A 99 -16.62 -13.74 -13.28
C LYS A 99 -17.44 -13.82 -12.00
N VAL A 100 -18.62 -13.21 -11.92
CA VAL A 100 -19.52 -13.41 -10.77
C VAL A 100 -20.00 -14.86 -10.72
N ALA A 101 -20.40 -15.44 -11.86
CA ALA A 101 -20.88 -16.82 -11.93
C ALA A 101 -19.80 -17.86 -11.56
N GLU A 102 -18.51 -17.57 -11.81
CA GLU A 102 -17.39 -18.42 -11.37
C GLU A 102 -17.31 -18.56 -9.83
N PHE A 103 -17.88 -17.60 -9.08
CA PHE A 103 -17.91 -17.60 -7.61
C PHE A 103 -19.26 -18.05 -7.04
N ASP A 104 -20.22 -18.43 -7.89
CA ASP A 104 -21.49 -19.01 -7.45
C ASP A 104 -21.25 -20.48 -7.06
N VAL A 105 -20.78 -20.68 -5.82
CA VAL A 105 -20.59 -22.02 -5.26
C VAL A 105 -21.97 -22.60 -4.93
N PRO A 106 -22.36 -23.74 -5.51
CA PRO A 106 -23.62 -24.37 -5.17
C PRO A 106 -23.70 -24.62 -3.67
N LYS A 107 -24.77 -24.17 -3.01
CA LYS A 107 -25.05 -24.54 -1.63
C LYS A 107 -25.33 -26.05 -1.63
N ILE A 108 -24.36 -26.83 -1.15
CA ILE A 108 -24.53 -28.26 -0.95
C ILE A 108 -25.16 -28.44 0.42
N ASP A 109 -26.28 -29.17 0.47
CA ASP A 109 -26.82 -29.63 1.74
C ASP A 109 -25.80 -30.59 2.37
N LEU A 110 -25.12 -30.12 3.42
CA LEU A 110 -24.19 -30.97 4.16
C LEU A 110 -24.96 -32.12 4.82
N PRO A 111 -24.43 -33.36 4.80
CA PRO A 111 -25.04 -34.47 5.51
C PRO A 111 -25.14 -34.15 7.01
N ASP A 112 -26.24 -34.58 7.63
CA ASP A 112 -26.47 -34.42 9.07
C ASP A 112 -25.24 -34.92 9.87
N PRO A 113 -24.52 -34.05 10.59
CA PRO A 113 -23.29 -34.41 11.30
C PRO A 113 -23.49 -35.58 12.27
N LYS A 114 -24.71 -35.73 12.81
CA LYS A 114 -25.08 -36.81 13.73
C LYS A 114 -25.19 -38.19 13.06
N LYS A 115 -25.21 -38.22 11.72
CA LYS A 115 -25.27 -39.45 10.92
C LYS A 115 -23.93 -39.84 10.30
N ILE A 116 -22.89 -39.03 10.52
CA ILE A 116 -21.54 -39.29 10.04
C ILE A 116 -20.77 -39.98 11.18
N GLU A 117 -20.47 -41.27 11.02
CA GLU A 117 -19.54 -41.98 11.89
C GLU A 117 -18.15 -42.00 11.24
N HIS A 118 -17.16 -41.45 11.93
CA HIS A 118 -15.74 -41.57 11.58
C HIS A 118 -14.94 -42.06 12.78
N LEU A 119 -13.69 -42.44 12.53
CA LEU A 119 -12.79 -43.00 13.54
C LEU A 119 -11.83 -41.93 14.04
N HIS A 120 -11.78 -41.67 15.34
CA HIS A 120 -10.63 -41.07 16.02
C HIS A 120 -9.88 -42.19 16.76
N ASP A 121 -8.58 -42.32 16.51
CA ASP A 121 -7.71 -43.32 17.15
C ASP A 121 -8.25 -44.77 17.09
N GLY A 122 -8.95 -45.11 16.01
CA GLY A 122 -9.51 -46.45 15.80
C GLY A 122 -10.82 -46.73 16.55
N VAL A 123 -11.42 -45.73 17.19
CA VAL A 123 -12.71 -45.82 17.88
C VAL A 123 -13.76 -45.00 17.10
N PRO A 124 -14.95 -45.58 16.80
CA PRO A 124 -16.04 -44.82 16.19
C PRO A 124 -16.54 -43.73 17.12
N HIS A 125 -16.63 -42.50 16.63
CA HIS A 125 -17.25 -41.38 17.31
C HIS A 125 -18.16 -40.60 16.33
N SER A 126 -19.14 -39.90 16.88
CA SER A 126 -19.97 -38.94 16.14
C SER A 126 -19.84 -37.57 16.80
N HIS A 127 -19.93 -36.51 16.01
CA HIS A 127 -19.85 -35.14 16.53
C HIS A 127 -21.23 -34.49 16.59
N GLU A 128 -21.49 -33.73 17.66
CA GLU A 128 -22.70 -32.90 17.75
C GLU A 128 -22.56 -31.55 17.02
N GLN A 129 -21.34 -31.16 16.64
CA GLN A 129 -21.00 -29.94 15.91
C GLN A 129 -20.18 -30.29 14.67
N SER A 130 -20.21 -29.43 13.65
CA SER A 130 -19.37 -29.60 12.47
C SER A 130 -17.89 -29.52 12.87
N ASP A 131 -17.06 -30.41 12.35
CA ASP A 131 -15.59 -30.35 12.50
C ASP A 131 -14.98 -29.10 11.82
N PHE A 132 -15.77 -28.44 10.99
CA PHE A 132 -15.42 -27.20 10.29
C PHE A 132 -15.94 -26.01 11.10
N GLN A 133 -15.01 -25.20 11.59
CA GLN A 133 -15.33 -23.86 12.09
C GLN A 133 -15.51 -22.96 10.85
N GLU A 134 -16.75 -22.57 10.55
CA GLU A 134 -17.01 -21.59 9.50
C GLU A 134 -16.35 -20.25 9.88
N ASP A 135 -15.71 -19.59 8.92
CA ASP A 135 -15.38 -18.18 9.06
C ASP A 135 -16.70 -17.38 9.00
N GLU A 136 -17.31 -17.17 10.16
CA GLU A 136 -18.56 -16.41 10.32
C GLU A 136 -18.43 -14.95 9.83
N THR A 137 -17.20 -14.47 9.59
CA THR A 137 -16.89 -13.11 9.13
C THR A 137 -16.49 -13.03 7.66
N GLY A 138 -16.44 -14.16 6.94
CA GLY A 138 -15.97 -14.24 5.56
C GLY A 138 -16.85 -13.47 4.59
N GLU A 139 -16.70 -12.15 4.54
CA GLU A 139 -17.23 -11.33 3.46
C GLU A 139 -16.61 -11.87 2.18
N GLY A 140 -17.46 -12.41 1.30
CA GLY A 140 -17.06 -12.86 -0.03
C GLY A 140 -16.33 -11.76 -0.81
N PRO A 141 -15.83 -12.07 -2.02
CA PRO A 141 -15.14 -11.08 -2.83
C PRO A 141 -15.98 -9.79 -2.94
N PRO A 142 -15.40 -8.61 -2.64
CA PRO A 142 -16.12 -7.35 -2.77
C PRO A 142 -16.44 -7.07 -4.24
N ASP A 143 -17.50 -6.32 -4.52
CA ASP A 143 -17.98 -6.08 -5.90
C ASP A 143 -16.88 -5.56 -6.86
N TYR A 144 -16.02 -4.66 -6.37
CA TYR A 144 -14.92 -4.10 -7.17
C TYR A 144 -13.89 -5.16 -7.59
N TYR A 145 -13.83 -6.30 -6.90
CA TYR A 145 -12.96 -7.41 -7.27
C TYR A 145 -13.43 -8.08 -8.55
N PHE A 146 -14.75 -8.24 -8.75
CA PHE A 146 -15.29 -8.75 -10.00
C PHE A 146 -15.02 -7.79 -11.17
N ASP A 147 -15.09 -6.48 -10.94
CA ASP A 147 -14.66 -5.48 -11.92
C ASP A 147 -13.19 -5.68 -12.28
N THR A 148 -12.33 -5.87 -11.27
CA THR A 148 -10.90 -6.08 -11.45
C THR A 148 -10.62 -7.34 -12.27
N LEU A 149 -11.30 -8.45 -11.97
CA LEU A 149 -11.17 -9.70 -12.72
C LEU A 149 -11.62 -9.55 -14.17
N ALA A 150 -12.72 -8.84 -14.41
CA ALA A 150 -13.21 -8.60 -15.77
C ALA A 150 -12.22 -7.76 -16.59
N ILE A 151 -11.66 -6.70 -16.00
CA ILE A 151 -10.62 -5.89 -16.65
C ILE A 151 -9.41 -6.76 -16.99
N ALA A 152 -8.93 -7.57 -16.03
CA ALA A 152 -7.78 -8.44 -16.23
C ALA A 152 -8.01 -9.46 -17.36
N GLU A 153 -9.16 -10.15 -17.35
CA GLU A 153 -9.52 -11.15 -18.37
C GLU A 153 -9.60 -10.53 -19.78
N ILE A 154 -10.19 -9.34 -19.91
CA ILE A 154 -10.26 -8.65 -21.19
C ILE A 154 -8.86 -8.23 -21.67
N MET A 155 -8.00 -7.74 -20.77
CA MET A 155 -6.63 -7.36 -21.14
C MET A 155 -5.77 -8.57 -21.49
N ILE A 156 -5.95 -9.69 -20.81
CA ILE A 156 -5.26 -10.96 -21.09
C ILE A 156 -5.71 -11.51 -22.45
N SER A 157 -7.02 -11.58 -22.71
CA SER A 157 -7.54 -12.06 -23.99
C SER A 157 -7.11 -11.20 -25.19
N LYS A 158 -6.88 -9.91 -24.98
CA LYS A 158 -6.32 -8.99 -25.98
C LYS A 158 -4.79 -9.01 -26.07
N GLY A 159 -4.10 -9.82 -25.26
CA GLY A 159 -2.64 -9.93 -25.26
C GLY A 159 -1.89 -8.71 -24.72
N LEU A 160 -2.57 -7.82 -23.99
CA LEU A 160 -1.97 -6.61 -23.42
C LEU A 160 -1.15 -6.89 -22.16
N ILE A 161 -1.59 -7.88 -21.37
CA ILE A 161 -0.92 -8.38 -20.16
C ILE A 161 -1.07 -9.90 -20.09
N THR A 162 -0.31 -10.56 -19.21
CA THR A 162 -0.47 -11.99 -18.90
C THR A 162 -0.84 -12.23 -17.44
N LYS A 163 -1.28 -13.45 -17.10
CA LYS A 163 -1.53 -13.86 -15.70
C LYS A 163 -0.23 -13.85 -14.89
N GLU A 164 0.87 -14.23 -15.52
CA GLU A 164 2.20 -14.24 -14.93
C GLU A 164 2.68 -12.83 -14.58
N ASP A 165 2.36 -11.81 -15.39
CA ASP A 165 2.69 -10.41 -15.05
C ASP A 165 2.06 -10.02 -13.69
N ILE A 166 0.80 -10.39 -13.48
CA ILE A 166 0.06 -10.09 -12.24
C ILE A 166 0.66 -10.89 -11.07
N ALA A 167 0.86 -12.20 -11.25
CA ALA A 167 1.40 -13.08 -10.23
C ALA A 167 2.81 -12.65 -9.77
N GLN A 168 3.70 -12.33 -10.72
CA GLN A 168 5.05 -11.81 -10.42
C GLN A 168 4.96 -10.49 -9.65
N LYS A 169 4.04 -9.60 -10.01
CA LYS A 169 3.90 -8.33 -9.31
C LYS A 169 3.40 -8.52 -7.87
N ILE A 170 2.49 -9.46 -7.62
CA ILE A 170 2.06 -9.82 -6.26
C ILE A 170 3.26 -10.33 -5.45
N ASP A 171 4.02 -11.29 -5.98
CA ASP A 171 5.20 -11.86 -5.31
C ASP A 171 6.25 -10.79 -4.96
N GLN A 172 6.54 -9.89 -5.88
CA GLN A 172 7.46 -8.78 -5.63
C GLN A 172 7.01 -7.88 -4.47
N PHE A 173 5.72 -7.59 -4.37
CA PHE A 173 5.18 -6.72 -3.32
C PHE A 173 5.17 -7.38 -1.94
N ASP A 174 4.95 -8.69 -1.89
CA ASP A 174 4.90 -9.44 -0.63
C ASP A 174 6.30 -9.78 -0.13
N ASN A 175 7.20 -10.23 -1.01
CA ASN A 175 8.45 -10.86 -0.59
C ASN A 175 9.70 -10.00 -0.82
N VAL A 176 9.71 -9.14 -1.85
CA VAL A 176 10.93 -8.47 -2.30
C VAL A 176 10.99 -7.01 -1.81
N PHE A 177 9.94 -6.24 -2.06
CA PHE A 177 9.97 -4.80 -1.85
C PHE A 177 10.04 -4.33 -0.39
N PRO A 178 9.34 -4.93 0.59
CA PRO A 178 9.36 -4.46 1.98
C PRO A 178 10.74 -4.55 2.66
N ASN A 179 11.63 -5.41 2.15
CA ASN A 179 12.93 -5.67 2.77
C ASN A 179 14.06 -4.77 2.24
N ARG A 180 13.92 -4.19 1.03
CA ARG A 180 14.98 -3.41 0.38
C ARG A 180 15.36 -2.15 1.16
N GLY A 181 14.38 -1.40 1.66
CA GLY A 181 14.62 -0.18 2.44
C GLY A 181 15.31 -0.46 3.78
N LYS A 182 15.02 -1.61 4.38
CA LYS A 182 15.68 -2.07 5.62
C LYS A 182 17.16 -2.37 5.37
N THR A 183 17.48 -3.06 4.28
CA THR A 183 18.85 -3.29 3.82
C THR A 183 19.60 -1.98 3.60
N VAL A 184 18.99 -1.01 2.91
CA VAL A 184 19.59 0.32 2.66
C VAL A 184 19.94 1.04 3.97
N VAL A 185 19.02 1.05 4.94
CA VAL A 185 19.26 1.72 6.23
C VAL A 185 20.29 0.96 7.07
N ALA A 186 20.23 -0.37 7.13
CA ALA A 186 21.20 -1.18 7.85
C ALA A 186 22.62 -0.97 7.31
N ARG A 187 22.78 -0.90 5.98
CA ARG A 187 24.05 -0.55 5.34
C ARG A 187 24.50 0.85 5.73
N ALA A 188 23.61 1.84 5.71
CA ALA A 188 23.92 3.22 6.12
C ALA A 188 24.21 3.40 7.62
N TRP A 189 23.83 2.45 8.47
CA TRP A 189 24.22 2.42 9.88
C TRP A 189 25.59 1.77 10.11
N SER A 190 26.00 0.84 9.24
CA SER A 190 27.26 0.11 9.33
C SER A 190 28.41 0.77 8.57
N ASP A 191 28.11 1.49 7.49
CA ASP A 191 29.09 2.06 6.56
C ASP A 191 28.88 3.57 6.42
N GLN A 192 29.78 4.35 7.04
CA GLN A 192 29.71 5.80 7.05
C GLN A 192 29.96 6.43 5.67
N ASN A 193 30.71 5.77 4.79
CA ASN A 193 30.92 6.25 3.43
C ASN A 193 29.65 6.05 2.59
N PHE A 194 29.04 4.87 2.69
CA PHE A 194 27.73 4.61 2.09
C PHE A 194 26.67 5.57 2.63
N ARG A 195 26.66 5.84 3.94
CA ARG A 195 25.74 6.82 4.55
C ARG A 195 25.85 8.20 3.91
N LYS A 196 27.08 8.72 3.75
CA LYS A 196 27.30 10.03 3.11
C LYS A 196 26.81 10.02 1.67
N TYR A 197 27.17 8.97 0.92
CA TYR A 197 26.74 8.82 -0.47
C TYR A 197 25.22 8.72 -0.62
N LEU A 198 24.55 7.95 0.24
CA LEU A 198 23.09 7.82 0.27
C LEU A 198 22.40 9.17 0.52
N ILE A 199 22.97 10.03 1.37
CA ILE A 199 22.42 11.37 1.67
C ILE A 199 22.63 12.33 0.50
N GLU A 200 23.74 12.22 -0.21
CA GLU A 200 24.09 13.08 -1.35
C GLU A 200 23.37 12.67 -2.65
N ASP A 201 23.34 11.38 -2.96
CA ASP A 201 22.69 10.78 -4.13
C ASP A 201 22.13 9.39 -3.79
N ALA A 202 20.90 9.37 -3.29
CA ALA A 202 20.31 8.13 -2.82
C ALA A 202 20.06 7.13 -3.95
N LYS A 203 19.73 7.62 -5.16
CA LYS A 203 19.42 6.76 -6.30
C LYS A 203 20.65 5.97 -6.74
N SER A 204 21.79 6.64 -6.89
CA SER A 204 23.04 5.98 -7.28
C SER A 204 23.57 5.09 -6.17
N ALA A 205 23.52 5.54 -4.90
CA ALA A 205 23.92 4.72 -3.76
C ALA A 205 23.13 3.40 -3.66
N ILE A 206 21.80 3.46 -3.81
CA ILE A 206 20.94 2.27 -3.79
C ILE A 206 21.22 1.34 -4.98
N SER A 207 21.50 1.90 -6.16
CA SER A 207 21.88 1.13 -7.34
C SER A 207 23.23 0.41 -7.16
N ASP A 208 24.21 1.04 -6.51
CA ASP A 208 25.55 0.50 -6.29
C ASP A 208 25.55 -0.76 -5.42
N ILE A 209 24.57 -0.90 -4.52
CA ILE A 209 24.37 -2.13 -3.73
C ILE A 209 23.46 -3.15 -4.43
N GLY A 210 23.18 -2.95 -5.73
CA GLY A 210 22.45 -3.90 -6.58
C GLY A 210 20.93 -3.79 -6.53
N ILE A 211 20.36 -2.79 -5.85
CA ILE A 211 18.91 -2.61 -5.78
C ILE A 211 18.44 -1.78 -6.97
N LYS A 212 17.73 -2.43 -7.89
CA LYS A 212 17.10 -1.77 -9.03
C LYS A 212 15.79 -1.10 -8.61
N LEU A 213 15.76 0.23 -8.72
CA LEU A 213 14.54 1.03 -8.57
C LEU A 213 13.71 0.88 -9.87
N GLU A 214 12.48 0.39 -9.76
CA GLU A 214 11.56 0.21 -10.91
C GLU A 214 10.85 1.51 -11.33
N THR A 215 11.19 2.62 -10.68
CA THR A 215 10.50 3.90 -10.75
C THR A 215 11.37 4.95 -11.42
N PHE A 216 10.74 5.77 -12.26
CA PHE A 216 11.36 6.96 -12.86
C PHE A 216 11.58 8.07 -11.83
N ALA A 217 10.77 8.10 -10.76
CA ALA A 217 10.90 9.07 -9.69
C ALA A 217 12.25 8.95 -8.98
N ASP A 218 12.83 10.10 -8.68
CA ASP A 218 14.07 10.18 -7.92
C ASP A 218 13.85 9.75 -6.46
N VAL A 219 14.91 9.32 -5.78
CA VAL A 219 14.86 8.99 -4.36
C VAL A 219 15.74 9.98 -3.61
N ILE A 220 15.19 10.61 -2.58
CA ILE A 220 15.94 11.54 -1.71
C ILE A 220 15.98 10.96 -0.31
N CYS A 221 17.19 10.80 0.22
CA CYS A 221 17.39 10.37 1.60
C CYS A 221 17.37 11.57 2.56
N MET A 222 16.56 11.49 3.61
CA MET A 222 16.40 12.55 4.60
C MET A 222 16.84 12.02 5.98
N PRO A 223 18.07 12.33 6.43
CA PRO A 223 18.59 11.82 7.69
C PRO A 223 17.98 12.52 8.89
N GLN A 224 17.46 11.74 9.83
CA GLN A 224 17.11 12.25 11.15
C GLN A 224 18.35 12.77 11.87
N SER A 225 18.19 13.86 12.62
CA SER A 225 19.26 14.47 13.43
C SER A 225 18.76 14.89 14.81
N PRO A 226 19.65 15.30 15.73
CA PRO A 226 19.20 15.88 17.00
C PRO A 226 18.38 17.18 16.83
N GLN A 227 18.63 17.94 15.75
CA GLN A 227 18.00 19.24 15.50
C GLN A 227 16.76 19.17 14.61
N THR A 228 16.67 18.18 13.70
CA THR A 228 15.59 18.06 12.72
C THR A 228 14.95 16.68 12.74
N HIS A 229 13.61 16.64 12.73
CA HIS A 229 12.80 15.46 12.52
C HIS A 229 12.12 15.51 11.14
N HIS A 230 12.38 14.54 10.28
CA HIS A 230 11.76 14.44 8.96
C HIS A 230 10.59 13.44 8.97
N ILE A 231 9.52 13.76 8.25
CA ILE A 231 8.34 12.91 8.05
C ILE A 231 7.82 13.08 6.62
N VAL A 232 7.26 12.04 6.02
CA VAL A 232 6.84 12.04 4.60
C VAL A 232 5.34 11.88 4.47
N VAL A 233 4.73 12.57 3.51
CA VAL A 233 3.32 12.44 3.14
C VAL A 233 3.16 12.53 1.62
N CYS A 234 2.00 12.12 1.12
CA CYS A 234 1.49 12.52 -0.17
C CYS A 234 0.06 13.03 0.04
N THR A 235 -0.10 14.34 0.13
CA THR A 235 -1.42 14.97 0.36
C THR A 235 -2.39 14.66 -0.79
N LEU A 236 -1.88 14.62 -2.03
CA LEU A 236 -2.68 14.48 -3.26
C LEU A 236 -3.22 13.05 -3.46
N CYS A 237 -2.47 12.01 -3.06
CA CYS A 237 -2.89 10.63 -3.30
C CYS A 237 -2.26 9.61 -2.33
N SER A 238 -1.19 8.95 -2.75
CA SER A 238 -0.52 7.86 -2.01
C SER A 238 0.88 7.56 -2.56
N CYS A 239 1.56 8.58 -3.12
CA CYS A 239 2.93 8.45 -3.62
C CYS A 239 3.84 7.90 -2.52
N TYR A 240 4.57 6.83 -2.83
CA TYR A 240 5.34 6.07 -1.85
C TYR A 240 6.53 5.39 -2.53
N PRO A 241 7.71 5.26 -1.88
CA PRO A 241 8.87 4.54 -2.40
C PRO A 241 8.64 3.01 -2.43
N ARG A 242 7.69 2.55 -3.26
CA ARG A 242 7.20 1.17 -3.26
C ARG A 242 8.27 0.12 -3.49
N THR A 243 9.23 0.40 -4.36
CA THR A 243 10.35 -0.52 -4.63
C THR A 243 11.28 -0.71 -3.43
N LEU A 244 11.22 0.16 -2.42
CA LEU A 244 12.04 0.08 -1.21
C LEU A 244 11.25 -0.31 0.04
N LEU A 245 9.99 0.12 0.15
CA LEU A 245 9.20 -0.04 1.38
C LEU A 245 7.96 -0.92 1.18
N GLY A 246 7.74 -1.46 -0.01
CA GLY A 246 6.53 -2.22 -0.34
C GLY A 246 5.28 -1.33 -0.46
N MET A 247 4.13 -1.87 -0.08
CA MET A 247 2.89 -1.10 -0.11
C MET A 247 2.85 -0.05 1.02
N PRO A 248 2.33 1.15 0.74
CA PRO A 248 2.04 2.11 1.79
C PRO A 248 0.96 1.54 2.72
N PRO A 249 1.11 1.71 4.04
CA PRO A 249 0.10 1.27 5.00
C PRO A 249 -1.24 1.96 4.77
N SER A 250 -2.31 1.33 5.26
CA SER A 250 -3.68 1.86 5.31
C SER A 250 -3.72 3.30 5.83
N TRP A 251 -3.10 3.55 6.98
CA TRP A 251 -3.03 4.88 7.60
C TRP A 251 -2.35 5.91 6.70
N TYR A 252 -1.33 5.56 5.91
CA TYR A 252 -0.64 6.50 5.02
C TYR A 252 -1.54 6.97 3.87
N LYS A 253 -2.39 6.07 3.37
CA LYS A 253 -3.38 6.36 2.31
C LYS A 253 -4.60 7.13 2.82
N SER A 254 -4.82 7.12 4.14
CA SER A 254 -6.00 7.68 4.79
C SER A 254 -6.05 9.21 4.69
N ARG A 255 -7.28 9.75 4.65
CA ARG A 255 -7.48 11.20 4.70
C ARG A 255 -7.01 11.79 6.04
N SER A 256 -7.17 11.06 7.15
CA SER A 256 -6.78 11.53 8.48
C SER A 256 -5.29 11.82 8.58
N TYR A 257 -4.43 10.93 8.08
CA TYR A 257 -3.00 11.20 8.01
C TYR A 257 -2.67 12.33 7.03
N ARG A 258 -3.12 12.19 5.77
CA ARG A 258 -2.74 13.07 4.65
C ARG A 258 -3.13 14.53 4.87
N SER A 259 -4.29 14.77 5.46
CA SER A 259 -4.77 16.14 5.73
C SER A 259 -4.07 16.80 6.90
N ARG A 260 -3.82 16.05 7.98
CA ARG A 260 -3.37 16.61 9.27
C ARG A 260 -1.86 16.80 9.36
N VAL A 261 -1.08 15.88 8.80
CA VAL A 261 0.38 15.84 9.03
C VAL A 261 1.10 17.10 8.55
N VAL A 262 0.58 17.79 7.52
CA VAL A 262 1.19 19.03 7.00
C VAL A 262 0.97 20.27 7.87
N HIS A 263 -0.04 20.29 8.76
CA HIS A 263 -0.34 21.48 9.57
C HIS A 263 -0.26 21.23 11.08
N GLU A 264 -0.41 19.97 11.54
CA GLU A 264 -0.22 19.60 12.94
C GLU A 264 0.68 18.36 13.13
N PRO A 265 1.88 18.32 12.52
CA PRO A 265 2.74 17.13 12.49
C PRO A 265 3.10 16.60 13.88
N ARG A 266 3.26 17.49 14.88
CA ARG A 266 3.55 17.06 16.27
C ARG A 266 2.43 16.24 16.89
N LYS A 267 1.18 16.60 16.63
CA LYS A 267 0.02 15.86 17.16
C LYS A 267 -0.12 14.53 16.45
N VAL A 268 0.05 14.53 15.13
CA VAL A 268 0.08 13.31 14.33
C VAL A 268 1.16 12.35 14.83
N LEU A 269 2.40 12.81 15.02
CA LEU A 269 3.48 12.00 15.56
C LEU A 269 3.18 11.45 16.96
N ALA A 270 2.52 12.24 17.82
CA ALA A 270 2.12 11.78 19.15
C ALA A 270 1.08 10.65 19.10
N GLU A 271 0.19 10.61 18.09
CA GLU A 271 -0.73 9.47 17.88
C GLU A 271 0.04 8.18 17.56
N PHE A 272 1.16 8.25 16.84
CA PHE A 272 2.04 7.11 16.59
C PHE A 272 2.93 6.71 17.77
N GLY A 273 2.92 7.49 18.86
CA GLY A 273 3.79 7.33 20.04
C GLY A 273 5.08 8.15 20.02
N THR A 274 5.32 8.93 18.97
CA THR A 274 6.57 9.70 18.80
C THR A 274 6.44 11.12 19.34
N ILE A 275 7.06 11.39 20.49
CA ILE A 275 7.05 12.73 21.10
C ILE A 275 8.29 13.52 20.67
N VAL A 276 8.10 14.43 19.71
CA VAL A 276 9.18 15.32 19.25
C VAL A 276 9.25 16.60 20.10
N PRO A 277 10.41 16.92 20.73
CA PRO A 277 10.59 18.12 21.55
C PRO A 277 10.26 19.42 20.82
N LYS A 278 9.74 20.42 21.54
CA LYS A 278 9.32 21.71 20.96
C LYS A 278 10.45 22.46 20.25
N ASN A 279 11.69 22.30 20.72
CA ASN A 279 12.89 22.94 20.16
C ASN A 279 13.51 22.19 18.97
N LYS A 280 13.03 20.98 18.64
CA LYS A 280 13.48 20.21 17.48
C LYS A 280 12.60 20.54 16.28
N GLU A 281 13.18 20.97 15.16
CA GLU A 281 12.44 21.31 13.93
C GLU A 281 11.76 20.06 13.36
N ILE A 282 10.56 20.20 12.78
CA ILE A 282 9.92 19.14 12.00
C ILE A 282 9.79 19.58 10.56
N LYS A 283 10.31 18.77 9.63
CA LYS A 283 10.17 18.98 8.19
C LYS A 283 9.28 17.90 7.60
N VAL A 284 8.11 18.32 7.12
CA VAL A 284 7.15 17.46 6.42
C VAL A 284 7.45 17.53 4.93
N HIS A 285 7.73 16.37 4.33
CA HIS A 285 8.02 16.25 2.91
C HIS A 285 6.80 15.72 2.17
N ASP A 286 6.17 16.59 1.38
CA ASP A 286 5.01 16.22 0.57
C ASP A 286 5.45 15.75 -0.82
N SER A 287 5.14 14.49 -1.16
CA SER A 287 5.57 13.81 -2.37
C SER A 287 4.65 14.16 -3.56
N ASN A 288 4.60 15.45 -3.90
CA ASN A 288 3.72 15.99 -4.96
C ASN A 288 4.34 15.97 -6.37
N ALA A 289 5.63 15.63 -6.48
CA ALA A 289 6.38 15.55 -7.73
C ALA A 289 6.95 14.14 -7.95
N ASP A 290 7.79 13.98 -8.98
CA ASP A 290 8.52 12.75 -9.30
C ASP A 290 9.74 12.54 -8.39
N MET A 291 9.51 12.73 -7.08
CA MET A 291 10.48 12.48 -6.01
C MET A 291 9.83 11.58 -4.96
N ARG A 292 10.60 10.66 -4.41
CA ARG A 292 10.21 9.82 -3.29
C ARG A 292 11.22 10.00 -2.17
N TYR A 293 10.73 10.12 -0.94
CA TYR A 293 11.59 10.34 0.21
C TYR A 293 11.80 9.03 0.97
N LEU A 294 13.04 8.78 1.36
CA LEU A 294 13.44 7.74 2.31
C LEU A 294 13.94 8.44 3.58
N ILE A 295 13.26 8.27 4.70
CA ILE A 295 13.76 8.76 5.98
C ILE A 295 14.84 7.81 6.46
N LEU A 296 16.02 8.36 6.80
CA LEU A 296 17.11 7.61 7.41
C LEU A 296 17.08 7.82 8.93
N PRO A 297 16.54 6.86 9.70
CA PRO A 297 16.48 6.97 11.16
C PRO A 297 17.87 6.96 11.83
N PRO A 298 17.97 7.44 13.08
CA PRO A 298 19.19 7.27 13.87
C PRO A 298 19.43 5.78 14.19
N ARG A 299 20.69 5.37 14.33
CA ARG A 299 21.04 4.02 14.78
C ARG A 299 20.75 3.91 16.30
N PRO A 300 20.07 2.85 16.78
CA PRO A 300 19.90 2.59 18.21
C PRO A 300 21.23 2.41 18.93
N SER A 301 21.33 2.89 20.17
CA SER A 301 22.57 2.90 20.96
C SER A 301 23.01 1.51 21.43
N ASN A 302 22.10 0.55 21.55
CA ASN A 302 22.36 -0.82 22.00
C ASN A 302 22.78 -1.79 20.89
N THR A 303 23.20 -1.27 19.73
CA THR A 303 23.52 -2.08 18.54
C THR A 303 25.00 -2.11 18.19
N ASP A 304 25.88 -1.74 19.12
CA ASP A 304 27.32 -1.76 18.90
C ASP A 304 27.82 -3.17 18.52
N GLY A 305 28.67 -3.25 17.50
CA GLY A 305 29.21 -4.51 16.99
C GLY A 305 28.24 -5.39 16.18
N TRP A 306 26.98 -4.98 16.02
CA TRP A 306 26.02 -5.72 15.20
C TRP A 306 26.41 -5.68 13.72
N ASN A 307 26.17 -6.80 13.04
CA ASN A 307 26.32 -6.88 11.59
C ASN A 307 25.06 -6.34 10.87
N GLU A 308 25.15 -6.23 9.54
CA GLU A 308 24.09 -5.67 8.70
C GLU A 308 22.78 -6.47 8.79
N ASP A 309 22.84 -7.80 8.87
CA ASP A 309 21.64 -8.65 8.98
C ASP A 309 20.91 -8.46 10.32
N GLN A 310 21.66 -8.30 11.41
CA GLN A 310 21.10 -8.00 12.72
C GLN A 310 20.45 -6.61 12.74
N LEU A 311 21.12 -5.61 12.17
CA LEU A 311 20.60 -4.25 12.06
C LEU A 311 19.36 -4.17 11.17
N SER A 312 19.31 -4.90 10.06
CA SER A 312 18.16 -4.90 9.14
C SER A 312 16.87 -5.39 9.82
N LYS A 313 16.98 -6.35 10.74
CA LYS A 313 15.83 -6.93 11.46
C LYS A 313 15.12 -5.95 12.39
N ILE A 314 15.83 -4.94 12.89
CA ILE A 314 15.26 -3.91 13.76
C ILE A 314 14.79 -2.67 12.99
N VAL A 315 14.98 -2.61 11.67
CA VAL A 315 14.44 -1.51 10.87
C VAL A 315 12.97 -1.79 10.57
N GLU A 316 12.09 -0.95 11.10
CA GLU A 316 10.67 -0.98 10.80
C GLU A 316 10.31 0.03 9.70
N ARG A 317 9.24 -0.28 8.95
CA ARG A 317 8.71 0.57 7.87
C ARG A 317 8.39 1.98 8.36
N ASP A 318 7.87 2.09 9.58
CA ASP A 318 7.44 3.37 10.18
C ASP A 318 8.62 4.33 10.42
N TYR A 319 9.83 3.80 10.58
CA TYR A 319 11.05 4.59 10.68
C TYR A 319 11.45 5.20 9.34
N LEU A 320 11.19 4.48 8.24
CA LEU A 320 11.56 4.85 6.87
C LEU A 320 10.66 5.95 6.29
N VAL A 321 9.54 6.24 6.96
CA VAL A 321 8.61 7.34 6.65
C VAL A 321 8.60 8.42 7.73
N GLY A 322 9.29 8.18 8.85
CA GLY A 322 9.51 9.15 9.92
C GLY A 322 8.35 9.33 10.90
N VAL A 323 7.39 8.40 10.96
CA VAL A 323 6.30 8.44 11.96
C VAL A 323 6.71 7.87 13.31
N ARG A 324 7.71 6.97 13.31
CA ARG A 324 8.36 6.42 14.50
C ARG A 324 9.87 6.57 14.44
N LEU A 325 10.52 6.38 15.58
CA LEU A 325 11.97 6.27 15.70
C LEU A 325 12.32 4.89 16.28
N PRO A 326 13.48 4.33 15.92
CA PRO A 326 14.00 3.14 16.58
C PRO A 326 14.20 3.39 18.09
N ASP A 327 13.85 2.39 18.90
CA ASP A 327 14.05 2.38 20.35
C ASP A 327 15.44 1.84 20.76
#